data_AF-A0A372JRZ3-F1
#
_entry.id   AF-A0A372JRZ3-F1
#
_cell.length_a   1.000
_cell.length_b   1.000
_cell.length_c   1.000
_cell.angle_alpha   90.00
_cell.angle_beta   90.00
_cell.angle_gamma   90.00
#
_symmetry.space_group_name_H-M   'P 1'
#
loop_
_entity.id
_entity.type
_entity.pdbx_description
1 polymer ?
#
loop_
_entity_poly.entity_id
_entity_poly.type
_entity_poly.pdbx_seq_one_letter_code
_entity_poly.pdbx_strand_id
1 'polypeptide(L)'
;MSTNIISTETVGLSSGEEAAVCLRLSGLAPGERGTRTITVRYCDDRDAVVAMRVRRENARCPQAGAIRVGIYEASRRRLPYPVFSGSLADCTSPDRPERGFGNWTAQGDGAPHEVTYQVCWHLPEDAPADDADLTLTFAAHGLG
;
A
#
# COMPACT_ATOMS: atom_id res chain seq x y z
N MET A 1 -19.68 -14.94 8.60
CA MET A 1 -19.66 -13.54 9.09
C MET A 1 -18.43 -12.90 8.48
N SER A 2 -18.57 -11.84 7.68
CA SER A 2 -17.41 -11.14 7.13
C SER A 2 -16.92 -10.10 8.14
N THR A 3 -15.72 -10.28 8.68
CA THR A 3 -15.05 -9.27 9.51
C THR A 3 -14.53 -8.18 8.59
N ASN A 4 -14.84 -6.92 8.88
CA ASN A 4 -14.29 -5.78 8.14
C ASN A 4 -13.22 -5.11 9.01
N ILE A 5 -11.96 -5.36 8.70
CA ILE A 5 -10.83 -4.73 9.41
C ILE A 5 -10.66 -3.33 8.84
N ILE A 6 -10.76 -2.31 9.69
CA ILE A 6 -10.49 -0.90 9.37
C ILE A 6 -9.43 -0.39 10.33
N SER A 7 -8.26 -0.02 9.82
CA SER A 7 -7.20 0.64 10.61
C SER A 7 -6.63 1.82 9.85
N THR A 8 -6.17 2.83 10.61
CA THR A 8 -5.55 4.04 10.08
C THR A 8 -4.15 4.18 10.67
N GLU A 9 -3.16 4.47 9.83
CA GLU A 9 -1.77 4.66 10.23
C GLU A 9 -1.20 5.89 9.53
N THR A 10 -0.27 6.59 10.20
CA THR A 10 0.47 7.71 9.60
C THR A 10 1.96 7.40 9.63
N VAL A 11 2.62 7.58 8.48
CA VAL A 11 4.05 7.35 8.29
C VAL A 11 4.71 8.69 7.98
N GLY A 12 5.76 9.05 8.72
CA GLY A 12 6.57 10.24 8.45
C GLY A 12 7.77 9.91 7.59
N LEU A 13 8.13 10.82 6.67
CA LEU A 13 9.30 10.75 5.81
C LEU A 13 9.99 12.12 5.68
N SER A 14 11.31 12.09 5.55
CA SER A 14 12.18 13.18 5.14
C SER A 14 12.96 12.77 3.87
N SER A 15 13.69 13.69 3.26
CA SER A 15 14.44 13.44 2.02
C SER A 15 15.48 12.32 2.21
N GLY A 16 15.43 11.30 1.35
CA GLY A 16 16.31 10.13 1.40
C GLY A 16 15.85 9.03 2.36
N GLU A 17 14.76 9.23 3.10
CA GLU A 17 14.24 8.23 4.03
C GLU A 17 13.35 7.18 3.36
N GLU A 18 13.25 6.03 4.00
CA GLU A 18 12.36 4.93 3.66
C GLU A 18 11.61 4.47 4.91
N ALA A 19 10.33 4.16 4.76
CA ALA A 19 9.49 3.59 5.81
C ALA A 19 8.63 2.45 5.29
N ALA A 20 8.36 1.46 6.13
CA ALA A 20 7.62 0.27 5.76
C ALA A 20 6.39 0.05 6.65
N VAL A 21 5.27 -0.29 6.03
CA VAL A 21 4.02 -0.69 6.70
C VAL A 21 3.70 -2.13 6.35
N CYS A 22 3.61 -2.98 7.37
CA CYS A 22 3.24 -4.38 7.20
C CYS A 22 1.73 -4.57 7.40
N LEU A 23 1.03 -5.11 6.41
CA LEU A 23 -0.31 -5.67 6.56
C LEU A 23 -0.19 -7.18 6.77
N ARG A 24 -0.62 -7.62 7.96
CA ARG A 24 -0.79 -9.04 8.26
C ARG A 24 -2.20 -9.45 7.88
N LEU A 25 -2.35 -10.33 6.90
CA LEU A 25 -3.63 -10.91 6.52
C LEU A 25 -3.61 -12.40 6.90
N SER A 26 -3.49 -12.66 8.20
CA SER A 26 -3.47 -14.01 8.75
C SER A 26 -4.88 -14.53 8.97
N GLY A 27 -5.13 -15.78 8.58
CA GLY A 27 -6.40 -16.48 8.76
C GLY A 27 -7.52 -15.93 7.91
N LEU A 28 -7.23 -15.41 6.70
CA LEU A 28 -8.26 -14.88 5.81
C LEU A 28 -9.30 -15.96 5.53
N ALA A 29 -10.51 -15.76 6.01
CA ALA A 29 -11.61 -16.68 5.75
C ALA A 29 -12.19 -16.46 4.34
N PRO A 30 -12.78 -17.48 3.70
CA PRO A 30 -13.49 -17.29 2.45
C PRO A 30 -14.57 -16.19 2.57
N GLY A 31 -14.58 -15.25 1.62
CA GLY A 31 -15.47 -14.07 1.64
C GLY A 31 -15.02 -12.95 2.56
N GLU A 32 -13.86 -13.06 3.21
CA GLU A 32 -13.32 -12.00 4.04
C GLU A 32 -12.82 -10.83 3.19
N ARG A 33 -13.06 -9.62 3.70
CA ARG A 33 -12.67 -8.36 3.07
C ARG A 33 -12.19 -7.39 4.13
N GLY A 34 -11.26 -6.54 3.78
CA GLY A 34 -10.80 -5.50 4.69
C GLY A 34 -10.27 -4.29 3.96
N THR A 35 -10.02 -3.24 4.73
CA THR A 35 -9.49 -1.98 4.21
C THR A 35 -8.57 -1.36 5.24
N ARG A 36 -7.37 -0.96 4.81
CA ARG A 36 -6.44 -0.19 5.65
C ARG A 36 -6.20 1.16 5.03
N THR A 37 -6.21 2.19 5.86
CA THR A 37 -5.89 3.56 5.47
C THR A 37 -4.48 3.90 5.96
N ILE A 38 -3.62 4.39 5.08
CA ILE A 38 -2.24 4.74 5.38
C ILE A 38 -2.00 6.16 4.90
N THR A 39 -1.71 7.09 5.79
CA THR A 39 -1.32 8.46 5.45
C THR A 39 0.19 8.57 5.45
N VAL A 40 0.76 8.97 4.32
CA VAL A 40 2.19 9.24 4.18
C VAL A 40 2.39 10.74 4.24
N ARG A 41 3.22 11.17 5.19
CA ARG A 41 3.54 12.58 5.44
C ARG A 41 5.01 12.83 5.16
N TYR A 42 5.28 13.66 4.16
CA TYR A 42 6.61 14.19 3.91
C TYR A 42 6.76 15.56 4.56
N CYS A 43 7.90 15.83 5.19
CA CYS A 43 8.21 17.13 5.77
C CYS A 43 9.72 17.38 5.74
N ASP A 44 10.19 18.21 4.80
CA ASP A 44 11.60 18.56 4.68
C ASP A 44 11.78 19.91 3.95
N ASP A 45 13.01 20.41 3.90
CA ASP A 45 13.42 21.62 3.16
C ASP A 45 13.87 21.35 1.71
N ARG A 46 13.80 20.09 1.27
CA ARG A 46 14.13 19.68 -0.12
C ARG A 46 12.93 19.06 -0.80
N ASP A 47 12.83 19.29 -2.10
CA ASP A 47 11.86 18.58 -2.91
C ASP A 47 12.20 17.09 -2.98
N ALA A 48 11.19 16.24 -2.99
CA ALA A 48 11.36 14.80 -3.15
C ALA A 48 10.23 14.19 -3.95
N VAL A 49 10.53 13.09 -4.64
CA VAL A 49 9.52 12.17 -5.18
C VAL A 49 9.31 11.08 -4.15
N VAL A 50 8.08 10.97 -3.65
CA VAL A 50 7.67 9.88 -2.78
C VAL A 50 7.05 8.78 -3.64
N ALA A 51 7.61 7.57 -3.55
CA ALA A 51 7.15 6.40 -4.28
C ALA A 51 6.82 5.27 -3.31
N MET A 52 5.75 4.52 -3.58
CA MET A 52 5.42 3.30 -2.85
C MET A 52 5.76 2.05 -3.65
N ARG A 53 6.32 1.04 -2.96
CA ARG A 53 6.58 -0.30 -3.48
C ARG A 53 5.82 -1.29 -2.62
N VAL A 54 5.28 -2.35 -3.23
CA VAL A 54 4.58 -3.40 -2.50
C VAL A 54 5.34 -4.72 -2.69
N ARG A 55 5.61 -5.41 -1.59
CA ARG A 55 6.23 -6.74 -1.61
C ARG A 55 5.43 -7.70 -0.76
N ARG A 56 5.50 -8.99 -1.12
CA ARG A 56 4.96 -10.08 -0.30
C ARG A 56 6.05 -10.56 0.64
N GLU A 57 5.72 -10.71 1.92
CA GLU A 57 6.65 -11.27 2.92
C GLU A 57 6.59 -12.81 2.90
N ASN A 58 5.39 -13.38 2.80
CA ASN A 58 5.20 -14.83 2.83
C ASN A 58 5.24 -15.41 1.41
N ALA A 59 6.40 -15.97 1.02
CA ALA A 59 6.60 -16.56 -0.31
C ALA A 59 5.63 -17.73 -0.63
N ARG A 60 5.08 -18.38 0.40
CA ARG A 60 4.08 -19.45 0.28
C ARG A 60 2.70 -18.91 0.62
N CYS A 61 2.04 -18.33 -0.38
CA CYS A 61 0.61 -18.01 -0.35
C CYS A 61 -0.01 -18.62 -1.62
N PRO A 62 -0.51 -19.87 -1.55
CA PRO A 62 -1.12 -20.55 -2.69
C PRO A 62 -2.29 -19.77 -3.30
N GLN A 63 -3.00 -18.98 -2.49
CA GLN A 63 -4.14 -18.16 -2.93
C GLN A 63 -3.76 -16.75 -3.39
N ALA A 64 -2.46 -16.45 -3.59
CA ALA A 64 -2.06 -15.11 -4.03
C ALA A 64 -2.70 -14.69 -5.36
N GLY A 65 -3.02 -15.63 -6.26
CA GLY A 65 -3.76 -15.34 -7.50
C GLY A 65 -5.26 -15.06 -7.28
N ALA A 66 -5.84 -15.56 -6.18
CA ALA A 66 -7.25 -15.41 -5.85
C ALA A 66 -7.54 -14.17 -5.00
N ILE A 67 -6.65 -13.83 -4.05
CA ILE A 67 -6.78 -12.64 -3.20
C ILE A 67 -6.77 -11.40 -4.08
N ARG A 68 -7.88 -10.64 -4.06
CA ARG A 68 -8.00 -9.37 -4.78
C ARG A 68 -7.46 -8.25 -3.92
N VAL A 69 -6.66 -7.37 -4.52
CA VAL A 69 -6.07 -6.20 -3.88
C VAL A 69 -6.39 -4.97 -4.71
N GLY A 70 -6.84 -3.91 -4.04
CA GLY A 70 -6.99 -2.58 -4.60
C GLY A 70 -6.19 -1.58 -3.78
N ILE A 71 -5.46 -0.69 -4.44
CA ILE A 71 -4.76 0.42 -3.79
C ILE A 71 -5.26 1.71 -4.42
N TYR A 72 -5.78 2.61 -3.60
CA TYR A 72 -6.36 3.88 -4.01
C TYR A 72 -5.63 5.02 -3.33
N GLU A 73 -5.22 6.00 -4.11
CA GLU A 73 -4.62 7.23 -3.58
C GLU A 73 -5.70 8.29 -3.42
N ALA A 74 -5.79 8.86 -2.23
CA ALA A 74 -6.62 10.01 -1.91
C ALA A 74 -5.71 11.15 -1.43
N SER A 75 -5.79 12.28 -2.13
CA SER A 75 -5.28 13.55 -1.63
C SER A 75 -6.46 14.45 -1.28
N ARG A 76 -6.27 15.43 -0.38
CA ARG A 76 -7.34 16.33 0.09
C ARG A 76 -8.09 17.09 -1.01
N ARG A 77 -7.63 17.02 -2.27
CA ARG A 77 -8.18 17.77 -3.43
C ARG A 77 -8.68 16.88 -4.57
N ARG A 78 -8.63 15.54 -4.46
CA ARG A 78 -9.01 14.63 -5.55
C ARG A 78 -9.86 13.45 -5.04
N LEU A 79 -10.78 12.98 -5.88
CA LEU A 79 -11.45 11.71 -5.69
C LEU A 79 -10.40 10.58 -5.63
N PRO A 80 -10.63 9.49 -4.87
CA PRO A 80 -9.71 8.37 -4.81
C PRO A 80 -9.36 7.85 -6.21
N TYR A 81 -8.08 7.87 -6.55
CA TYR A 81 -7.56 7.41 -7.84
C TYR A 81 -7.01 5.99 -7.69
N PRO A 82 -7.43 5.01 -8.52
CA PRO A 82 -6.89 3.66 -8.45
C PRO A 82 -5.43 3.65 -8.90
N VAL A 83 -4.55 3.37 -7.95
CA VAL A 83 -3.12 3.15 -8.20
C VAL A 83 -2.87 1.71 -8.65
N PHE A 84 -3.62 0.77 -8.09
CA PHE A 84 -3.56 -0.64 -8.44
C PHE A 84 -4.91 -1.31 -8.24
N SER A 85 -5.23 -2.26 -9.12
CA SER A 85 -6.32 -3.22 -8.94
C SER A 85 -5.93 -4.52 -9.63
N GLY A 86 -5.97 -5.63 -8.90
CA GLY A 86 -5.54 -6.93 -9.42
C GLY A 86 -5.52 -8.01 -8.35
N SER A 87 -4.80 -9.11 -8.60
CA SER A 87 -4.53 -10.11 -7.56
C SER A 87 -3.34 -9.71 -6.68
N LEU A 88 -3.21 -10.35 -5.51
CA LEU A 88 -2.02 -10.24 -4.66
C LEU A 88 -0.76 -10.68 -5.41
N ALA A 89 -0.85 -11.73 -6.25
CA ALA A 89 0.25 -12.18 -7.09
C ALA A 89 0.68 -11.12 -8.11
N ASP A 90 -0.27 -10.40 -8.72
CA ASP A 90 0.03 -9.30 -9.65
C ASP A 90 0.65 -8.10 -8.93
N CYS A 91 0.16 -7.81 -7.72
CA CYS A 91 0.62 -6.70 -6.89
C CYS A 91 2.08 -6.89 -6.43
N THR A 92 2.47 -8.14 -6.22
CA THR A 92 3.76 -8.52 -5.63
C THR A 92 4.65 -9.31 -6.60
N SER A 93 4.34 -9.24 -7.90
CA SER A 93 5.06 -9.97 -8.93
C SER A 93 6.55 -9.58 -8.92
N PRO A 94 7.48 -10.56 -8.80
CA PRO A 94 8.91 -10.30 -8.80
C PRO A 94 9.43 -9.79 -10.16
N ASP A 95 8.64 -9.96 -11.23
CA ASP A 95 8.96 -9.45 -12.57
C ASP A 95 8.69 -7.94 -12.71
N ARG A 96 8.14 -7.31 -11.66
CA ARG A 96 7.85 -5.87 -11.61
C ARG A 96 8.30 -5.23 -10.28
N PRO A 97 9.56 -5.41 -9.87
CA PRO A 97 10.04 -4.98 -8.54
C PRO A 97 10.09 -3.45 -8.41
N GLU A 98 10.19 -2.74 -9.54
CA GLU A 98 10.24 -1.28 -9.61
C GLU A 98 8.91 -0.62 -9.92
N ARG A 99 7.78 -1.37 -9.91
CA ARG A 99 6.48 -0.75 -10.15
C ARG A 99 6.11 0.12 -8.95
N GLY A 100 6.58 1.38 -8.98
CA GLY A 100 6.15 2.43 -8.08
C GLY A 100 4.63 2.55 -8.19
N PHE A 101 3.95 2.21 -7.11
CA PHE A 101 2.54 2.47 -6.93
C PHE A 101 2.44 3.88 -6.31
N GLY A 102 1.74 4.82 -6.93
CA GLY A 102 1.53 6.16 -6.37
C GLY A 102 2.83 6.94 -6.28
N ASN A 103 3.10 7.74 -7.30
CA ASN A 103 4.26 8.65 -7.30
C ASN A 103 3.73 10.07 -7.18
N TRP A 104 4.16 10.78 -6.15
CA TRP A 104 3.83 12.19 -5.97
C TRP A 104 5.07 12.97 -5.57
N THR A 105 5.10 14.24 -5.98
CA THR A 105 6.18 15.16 -5.64
C THR A 105 5.79 15.94 -4.39
N ALA A 106 6.64 15.90 -3.38
CA ALA A 106 6.55 16.72 -2.19
C ALA A 106 7.42 17.96 -2.37
N GLN A 107 6.89 19.12 -1.98
CA GLN A 107 7.66 20.36 -2.01
C GLN A 107 8.48 20.50 -0.72
N GLY A 108 9.75 20.89 -0.85
CA GLY A 108 10.67 21.18 0.24
C GLY A 108 10.47 22.54 0.88
N ASP A 109 9.23 22.89 1.22
CA ASP A 109 8.91 24.18 1.84
C ASP A 109 8.87 24.12 3.38
N GLY A 110 9.29 23.00 3.97
CA GLY A 110 9.22 22.75 5.41
C GLY A 110 7.80 22.53 5.94
N ALA A 111 6.77 22.61 5.08
CA ALA A 111 5.41 22.28 5.46
C ALA A 111 5.13 20.78 5.23
N PRO A 112 4.21 20.18 5.99
CA PRO A 112 3.87 18.78 5.77
C PRO A 112 3.01 18.59 4.51
N HIS A 113 3.47 17.70 3.64
CA HIS A 113 2.74 17.22 2.46
C HIS A 113 2.21 15.82 2.73
N GLU A 114 0.90 15.63 2.61
CA GLU A 114 0.22 14.38 2.97
C GLU A 114 -0.53 13.76 1.80
N VAL A 115 -0.32 12.46 1.60
CA VAL A 115 -1.10 11.61 0.69
C VAL A 115 -1.60 10.40 1.45
N THR A 116 -2.89 10.09 1.32
CA THR A 116 -3.53 8.96 1.99
C THR A 116 -3.79 7.84 1.00
N TYR A 117 -3.36 6.64 1.31
CA TYR A 117 -3.63 5.43 0.55
C TYR A 117 -4.69 4.59 1.26
N GLN A 118 -5.68 4.09 0.52
CA GLN A 118 -6.57 3.04 0.97
C GLN A 118 -6.18 1.73 0.28
N VAL A 119 -5.83 0.74 1.09
CA VAL A 119 -5.47 -0.62 0.66
C VAL A 119 -6.63 -1.54 1.00
N CYS A 120 -7.33 -2.02 -0.01
CA CYS A 120 -8.47 -2.92 0.12
C CYS A 120 -8.06 -4.34 -0.27
N TRP A 121 -8.58 -5.35 0.42
CA TRP A 121 -8.39 -6.75 0.06
C TRP A 121 -9.68 -7.54 0.17
N HIS A 122 -9.75 -8.64 -0.58
CA HIS A 122 -10.86 -9.58 -0.55
C HIS A 122 -10.39 -10.98 -0.96
N LEU A 123 -10.71 -11.99 -0.14
CA LEU A 123 -10.59 -13.40 -0.50
C LEU A 123 -11.97 -13.89 -0.99
N PRO A 124 -12.10 -14.37 -2.24
CA PRO A 124 -13.38 -14.90 -2.76
C PRO A 124 -13.98 -16.01 -1.87
N GLU A 125 -15.31 -16.14 -1.88
CA GLU A 125 -16.03 -17.13 -1.06
C GLU A 125 -15.72 -18.59 -1.44
N ASP A 126 -15.28 -18.84 -2.67
CA ASP A 126 -14.91 -20.15 -3.20
C ASP A 126 -13.42 -20.48 -3.03
N ALA A 127 -12.61 -19.52 -2.60
CA ALA A 127 -11.21 -19.74 -2.31
C ALA A 127 -11.02 -20.32 -0.90
N PRO A 128 -10.10 -21.28 -0.68
CA PRO A 128 -9.80 -21.77 0.66
C PRO A 128 -9.12 -20.68 1.50
N ALA A 129 -9.24 -20.79 2.82
CA ALA A 129 -8.56 -19.89 3.75
C ALA A 129 -7.04 -19.89 3.52
N ASP A 130 -6.39 -18.74 3.72
CA ASP A 130 -4.95 -18.58 3.52
C ASP A 130 -4.37 -17.46 4.39
N ASP A 131 -3.05 -17.41 4.46
CA ASP A 131 -2.29 -16.34 5.08
C ASP A 131 -1.57 -15.53 4.00
N ALA A 132 -1.71 -14.21 4.04
CA ALA A 132 -1.04 -13.31 3.13
C ALA A 132 -0.46 -12.10 3.86
N ASP A 133 0.86 -11.96 3.86
CA ASP A 133 1.50 -10.79 4.43
C ASP A 133 2.08 -9.90 3.33
N LEU A 134 1.75 -8.61 3.44
CA LEU A 134 2.13 -7.55 2.53
C LEU A 134 2.96 -6.51 3.26
N THR A 135 4.01 -6.03 2.62
CA THR A 135 4.75 -4.85 3.08
C THR A 135 4.68 -3.77 2.03
N LEU A 136 4.24 -2.58 2.43
CA LEU A 136 4.26 -1.38 1.63
C LEU A 136 5.44 -0.54 2.09
N THR A 137 6.38 -0.30 1.19
CA THR A 137 7.56 0.50 1.43
C THR A 137 7.39 1.85 0.73
N PHE A 138 7.49 2.94 1.49
CA PHE A 138 7.46 4.31 0.99
C PHE A 138 8.87 4.88 1.04
N ALA A 139 9.38 5.37 -0.09
CA ALA A 139 10.71 5.96 -0.18
C ALA A 139 10.62 7.39 -0.74
N ALA A 140 11.33 8.33 -0.09
CA ALA A 140 11.43 9.71 -0.54
C ALA A 140 12.78 9.92 -1.25
N HIS A 141 12.75 10.06 -2.58
CA HIS A 141 13.93 10.29 -3.39
C HIS A 141 14.08 11.79 -3.66
N GLY A 142 15.13 12.40 -3.10
CA GLY A 142 15.41 13.83 -3.31
C GLY A 142 15.56 14.18 -4.79
N LEU A 143 15.01 15.31 -5.19
CA LEU A 143 15.25 15.89 -6.51
C LEU A 143 16.52 16.74 -6.42
N GLY A 144 17.58 16.30 -7.12
CA GLY A 144 18.88 16.98 -7.14
C GLY A 144 18.89 18.28 -7.92
#